data_AF-A0A1W9R3X9-F1
#
_entry.id   AF-A0A1W9R3X9-F1
#
_cell.length_a   1.000
_cell.length_b   1.000
_cell.length_c   1.000
_cell.angle_alpha   90.00
_cell.angle_beta   90.00
_cell.angle_gamma   90.00
#
_symmetry.space_group_name_H-M   'P 1'
#
loop_
_entity.id
_entity.type
_entity.pdbx_description
1 polymer ?
#
loop_
_entity_poly.entity_id
_entity_poly.type
_entity_poly.pdbx_seq_one_letter_code
_entity_poly.pdbx_strand_id
1 'polypeptide(L)'
;MNQRDPRRQNSIDPDKIKRGDILLVHTKRSLTSWLIRKFTRSYWNHVGLFVSKDNQWPKWVIEALGEGIVGRPFELKYIKVIRDDKGNIVEMKDSRKFRIAIVRVKDLTYEQRKQISNKVYKWAYEERKYDFLLLLFGMVLHLLSFRKFRPRWLNIKSCFICSELVATAFAEVAGITFGKYTASGYVTPADIAQEAQTNERMEIVMSNAQEKN
;
A
#
# COMPACT_ATOMS: atom_id res chain seq x y z
N MET A 1 -34.46 -10.29 -15.06
CA MET A 1 -33.60 -9.94 -13.91
C MET A 1 -32.22 -10.54 -14.14
N ASN A 2 -31.21 -9.73 -14.48
CA ASN A 2 -29.83 -10.22 -14.62
C ASN A 2 -29.27 -10.56 -13.23
N GLN A 3 -29.16 -11.85 -12.93
CA GLN A 3 -28.40 -12.33 -11.77
C GLN A 3 -26.95 -11.86 -11.95
N ARG A 4 -26.51 -10.91 -11.12
CA ARG A 4 -25.11 -10.46 -11.11
C ARG A 4 -24.25 -11.64 -10.67
N ASP A 5 -23.27 -12.02 -11.49
CA ASP A 5 -22.28 -13.04 -11.15
C ASP A 5 -21.70 -12.75 -9.75
N PRO A 6 -21.83 -13.67 -8.78
CA PRO A 6 -21.33 -13.48 -7.41
C PRO A 6 -19.82 -13.18 -7.37
N ARG A 7 -19.06 -13.52 -8.43
CA ARG A 7 -17.65 -13.12 -8.57
C ARG A 7 -17.43 -11.60 -8.70
N ARG A 8 -18.47 -10.81 -8.96
CA ARG A 8 -18.40 -9.34 -9.03
C ARG A 8 -18.54 -8.64 -7.68
N GLN A 9 -18.89 -9.32 -6.59
CA GLN A 9 -19.13 -8.63 -5.30
C GLN A 9 -17.88 -7.95 -4.73
N ASN A 10 -16.67 -8.40 -5.10
CA ASN A 10 -15.40 -7.82 -4.62
C ASN A 10 -14.56 -7.15 -5.72
N SER A 11 -15.08 -7.00 -6.94
CA SER A 11 -14.32 -6.40 -8.03
C SER A 11 -13.92 -4.96 -7.68
N ILE A 12 -12.69 -4.60 -8.04
CA ILE A 12 -12.18 -3.25 -7.80
C ILE A 12 -13.04 -2.24 -8.56
N ASP A 13 -13.59 -1.27 -7.85
CA ASP A 13 -14.40 -0.19 -8.40
C ASP A 13 -13.66 1.13 -8.14
N PRO A 14 -13.01 1.70 -9.16
CA PRO A 14 -12.23 2.92 -9.02
C PRO A 14 -13.05 4.11 -8.46
N ASP A 15 -14.36 4.17 -8.74
CA ASP A 15 -15.22 5.27 -8.28
C ASP A 15 -15.47 5.22 -6.76
N LYS A 16 -15.27 4.06 -6.12
CA LYS A 16 -15.39 3.89 -4.67
C LYS A 16 -14.11 4.20 -3.89
N ILE A 17 -13.00 4.44 -4.58
CA ILE A 17 -11.70 4.73 -3.95
C ILE A 17 -11.69 6.15 -3.42
N LYS A 18 -11.41 6.28 -2.13
CA LYS A 18 -11.35 7.55 -1.41
C LYS A 18 -9.93 7.96 -1.11
N ARG A 19 -9.76 9.26 -0.86
CA ARG A 19 -8.51 9.79 -0.35
C ARG A 19 -8.12 9.12 0.97
N GLY A 20 -6.84 8.79 1.11
CA GLY A 20 -6.30 8.13 2.30
C GLY A 20 -6.60 6.63 2.37
N ASP A 21 -7.24 6.04 1.37
CA ASP A 21 -7.29 4.59 1.25
C ASP A 21 -5.89 4.04 0.99
N ILE A 22 -5.64 2.82 1.47
CA ILE A 22 -4.36 2.12 1.40
C ILE A 22 -4.47 1.06 0.30
N LEU A 23 -3.52 1.07 -0.63
CA LEU A 23 -3.40 0.05 -1.67
C LEU A 23 -2.46 -1.05 -1.20
N LEU A 24 -2.95 -2.28 -1.00
CA LEU A 24 -2.11 -3.47 -0.84
C LEU A 24 -1.86 -4.11 -2.20
N VAL A 25 -0.62 -4.54 -2.45
CA VAL A 25 -0.21 -5.12 -3.73
C VAL A 25 0.53 -6.44 -3.52
N HIS A 26 0.23 -7.39 -4.39
CA HIS A 26 0.96 -8.62 -4.61
C HIS A 26 1.44 -8.67 -6.06
N THR A 27 2.74 -8.93 -6.23
CA THR A 27 3.35 -9.21 -7.54
C THR A 27 4.35 -10.35 -7.46
N LYS A 28 4.36 -11.24 -8.45
CA LYS A 28 5.30 -12.37 -8.51
C LYS A 28 6.59 -12.06 -9.28
N ARG A 29 6.73 -10.84 -9.82
CA ARG A 29 7.71 -10.56 -10.87
C ARG A 29 9.16 -10.30 -10.41
N SER A 30 9.41 -10.09 -9.12
CA SER A 30 10.77 -9.81 -8.64
C SER A 30 11.23 -10.77 -7.54
N LEU A 31 12.53 -11.05 -7.50
CA LEU A 31 13.18 -11.79 -6.40
C LEU A 31 12.93 -11.09 -5.06
N THR A 32 12.98 -9.75 -5.08
CA THR A 32 12.67 -8.90 -3.91
C THR A 32 11.26 -9.14 -3.39
N SER A 33 10.29 -9.21 -4.29
CA SER A 33 8.91 -9.53 -3.99
C SER A 33 8.75 -10.92 -3.37
N TRP A 34 9.53 -11.90 -3.84
CA TRP A 34 9.54 -13.24 -3.27
C TRP A 34 10.15 -13.28 -1.88
N LEU A 35 11.29 -12.60 -1.67
CA LEU A 35 11.95 -12.49 -0.38
C LEU A 35 11.04 -11.84 0.67
N ILE A 36 10.42 -10.70 0.35
CA ILE A 36 9.50 -10.01 1.28
C ILE A 36 8.39 -10.96 1.73
N ARG A 37 7.71 -11.65 0.80
CA ARG A 37 6.66 -12.61 1.17
C ARG A 37 7.16 -13.76 2.01
N LYS A 38 8.34 -14.31 1.69
CA LYS A 38 8.94 -15.41 2.44
C LYS A 38 9.27 -15.00 3.86
N PHE A 39 9.82 -13.80 4.06
CA PHE A 39 10.22 -13.30 5.38
C PHE A 39 9.04 -12.82 6.22
N THR A 40 8.10 -12.12 5.61
CA THR A 40 6.89 -11.63 6.30
C THR A 40 5.81 -12.70 6.42
N ARG A 41 6.00 -13.88 5.81
CA ARG A 41 5.00 -14.95 5.67
C ARG A 41 3.65 -14.43 5.16
N SER A 42 3.68 -13.39 4.32
CA SER A 42 2.49 -12.70 3.84
C SER A 42 2.31 -12.85 2.34
N TYR A 43 1.04 -12.82 1.92
CA TYR A 43 0.68 -12.72 0.50
C TYR A 43 1.08 -11.37 -0.09
N TRP A 44 0.97 -10.30 0.70
CA TRP A 44 1.19 -8.92 0.28
C TRP A 44 2.67 -8.55 0.41
N ASN A 45 3.18 -7.78 -0.55
CA ASN A 45 4.60 -7.43 -0.59
C ASN A 45 4.90 -5.98 -0.92
N HIS A 46 3.86 -5.18 -1.14
CA HIS A 46 4.00 -3.76 -1.35
C HIS A 46 2.72 -3.05 -0.90
N VAL A 47 2.86 -1.77 -0.57
CA VAL A 47 1.74 -0.92 -0.20
C VAL A 47 1.92 0.48 -0.79
N GLY A 48 0.81 1.17 -1.04
CA GLY A 48 0.77 2.57 -1.43
C GLY A 48 -0.40 3.31 -0.78
N LEU A 49 -0.44 4.64 -0.93
CA LEU A 49 -1.50 5.49 -0.39
C LEU A 49 -2.19 6.29 -1.49
N PHE A 50 -3.53 6.25 -1.53
CA PHE A 50 -4.30 7.11 -2.43
C PHE A 50 -4.30 8.57 -1.95
N VAL A 51 -3.99 9.48 -2.86
CA VAL A 51 -3.89 10.92 -2.58
C VAL A 51 -4.88 11.80 -3.36
N SER A 52 -5.49 11.26 -4.42
CA SER A 52 -6.53 11.96 -5.19
C SER A 52 -7.74 12.30 -4.33
N LYS A 53 -8.43 13.40 -4.67
CA LYS A 53 -9.77 13.68 -4.15
C LYS A 53 -10.76 12.59 -4.59
N ASP A 54 -11.85 12.44 -3.86
CA ASP A 54 -12.85 11.38 -4.09
C ASP A 54 -13.44 11.42 -5.51
N ASN A 55 -13.60 12.59 -6.11
CA ASN A 55 -14.11 12.75 -7.49
C ASN A 55 -13.02 13.05 -8.52
N GLN A 56 -11.74 12.96 -8.15
CA GLN A 56 -10.63 13.28 -9.04
C GLN A 56 -10.17 12.05 -9.82
N TRP A 57 -9.98 12.27 -11.13
CA TRP A 57 -9.47 11.29 -12.10
C TRP A 57 -8.23 11.84 -12.81
N PRO A 58 -7.20 11.01 -13.09
CA PRO A 58 -7.01 9.64 -12.59
C PRO A 58 -6.78 9.60 -11.07
N LYS A 59 -6.93 8.42 -10.46
CA LYS A 59 -6.57 8.18 -9.07
C LYS A 59 -5.06 8.04 -8.95
N TRP A 60 -4.46 8.83 -8.08
CA TRP A 60 -3.03 8.83 -7.83
C TRP A 60 -2.72 8.06 -6.56
N VAL A 61 -1.73 7.18 -6.65
CA VAL A 61 -1.16 6.45 -5.52
C VAL A 61 0.27 6.92 -5.34
N ILE A 62 0.63 7.28 -4.11
CA ILE A 62 2.03 7.49 -3.75
C ILE A 62 2.60 6.17 -3.21
N GLU A 63 3.75 5.79 -3.73
CA GLU A 63 4.41 4.52 -3.45
C GLU A 63 5.89 4.77 -3.18
N ALA A 64 6.47 4.06 -2.19
CA ALA A 64 7.93 4.05 -2.02
C ALA A 64 8.52 2.86 -2.80
N LEU A 65 9.28 3.15 -3.85
CA LEU A 65 9.87 2.18 -4.78
C LEU A 65 11.40 2.33 -4.80
N GLY A 66 12.10 1.37 -5.42
CA GLY A 66 13.57 1.39 -5.59
C GLY A 66 14.18 2.74 -6.00
N GLU A 67 13.43 3.52 -6.77
CA GLU A 67 13.81 4.84 -7.32
C GLU A 67 13.49 6.04 -6.41
N GLY A 68 12.79 5.83 -5.29
CA GLY A 68 12.30 6.91 -4.40
C GLY A 68 10.81 6.80 -4.08
N ILE A 69 10.28 7.86 -3.47
CA ILE A 69 8.82 8.01 -3.25
C ILE A 69 8.22 8.67 -4.49
N VAL A 70 7.35 7.96 -5.19
CA VAL A 70 6.80 8.40 -6.47
C VAL A 70 5.27 8.34 -6.50
N GLY A 71 4.66 9.29 -7.21
CA GLY A 71 3.25 9.25 -7.56
C GLY A 71 3.02 8.54 -8.88
N ARG A 72 2.10 7.58 -8.91
CA ARG A 72 1.71 6.89 -10.14
C ARG A 72 0.19 6.85 -10.30
N PRO A 73 -0.32 6.97 -11.53
CA PRO A 73 -1.74 6.79 -11.81
C PRO A 73 -2.11 5.31 -11.64
N PHE A 74 -3.11 5.07 -10.80
CA PHE A 74 -3.63 3.74 -10.47
C PHE A 74 -4.14 3.01 -11.71
N GLU A 75 -4.86 3.74 -12.57
CA GLU A 75 -5.57 3.23 -13.74
C GLU A 75 -4.65 2.91 -14.94
N LEU A 76 -3.36 3.23 -14.84
CA LEU A 76 -2.39 2.82 -15.86
C LEU A 76 -1.58 1.61 -15.42
N LYS A 77 -1.39 1.44 -14.10
CA LYS A 77 -0.51 0.39 -13.55
C LYS A 77 -1.27 -0.85 -13.10
N TYR A 78 -2.38 -0.66 -12.39
CA TYR A 78 -3.06 -1.74 -11.67
C TYR A 78 -4.33 -2.23 -12.37
N ILE A 79 -5.10 -1.33 -12.96
CA ILE A 79 -6.35 -1.64 -13.67
C ILE A 79 -6.46 -0.70 -14.85
N LYS A 80 -6.65 -1.20 -16.07
CA LYS A 80 -6.94 -0.33 -17.20
C LYS A 80 -8.41 0.07 -17.17
N VAL A 81 -8.70 1.37 -17.10
CA VAL A 81 -10.05 1.93 -17.14
C VAL A 81 -10.21 2.77 -18.40
N ILE A 82 -11.25 2.50 -19.19
CA ILE A 82 -11.65 3.31 -20.34
C ILE A 82 -12.98 3.97 -19.99
N ARG A 83 -13.05 5.29 -20.14
CA ARG A 83 -14.25 6.09 -19.91
C ARG A 83 -14.76 6.68 -21.23
N ASP A 84 -16.08 6.85 -21.34
CA ASP A 84 -16.71 7.60 -22.44
C ASP A 84 -16.57 9.12 -22.24
N ASP A 85 -17.04 9.91 -23.21
CA ASP A 85 -17.02 11.38 -23.17
C ASP A 85 -17.84 11.97 -22.00
N LYS A 86 -18.74 11.17 -21.42
CA LYS A 86 -19.56 11.54 -20.25
C LYS A 86 -18.89 11.15 -18.94
N GLY A 87 -17.71 10.52 -18.99
CA GLY A 87 -16.97 10.07 -17.82
C GLY A 87 -17.43 8.72 -17.25
N ASN A 88 -18.36 8.00 -17.89
CA ASN A 88 -18.80 6.68 -17.43
C ASN A 88 -17.76 5.62 -17.77
N ILE A 89 -17.58 4.62 -16.90
CA ILE A 89 -16.69 3.48 -17.17
C ILE A 89 -17.31 2.59 -18.25
N VAL A 90 -16.64 2.49 -19.40
CA VAL A 90 -17.05 1.64 -20.53
C VAL A 90 -16.36 0.28 -20.48
N GLU A 91 -15.06 0.29 -20.16
CA GLU A 91 -14.27 -0.93 -20.03
C GLU A 91 -13.39 -0.85 -18.79
N MET A 92 -13.32 -1.95 -18.06
CA MET A 92 -12.38 -2.11 -16.96
C MET A 92 -11.69 -3.46 -17.07
N LYS A 93 -10.36 -3.45 -17.01
CA LYS A 93 -9.54 -4.65 -17.14
C LYS A 93 -8.42 -4.66 -16.12
N ASP A 94 -8.52 -5.60 -15.20
CA ASP A 94 -7.50 -5.84 -14.18
C ASP A 94 -6.15 -6.22 -14.79
N SER A 95 -5.07 -5.74 -14.17
CA SER A 95 -3.74 -6.17 -14.54
C SER A 95 -3.54 -7.65 -14.22
N ARG A 96 -3.11 -8.44 -15.22
CA ARG A 96 -2.71 -9.84 -15.00
C ARG A 96 -1.46 -9.97 -14.12
N LYS A 97 -0.70 -8.88 -13.95
CA LYS A 97 0.60 -8.85 -13.24
C LYS A 97 0.43 -8.65 -11.74
N PHE A 98 -0.64 -8.01 -11.32
CA PHE A 98 -0.86 -7.58 -9.95
C PHE A 98 -2.12 -8.21 -9.38
N ARG A 99 -2.09 -8.46 -8.09
CA ARG A 99 -3.28 -8.69 -7.27
C ARG A 99 -3.29 -7.60 -6.22
N ILE A 100 -4.44 -6.98 -6.00
CA ILE A 100 -4.56 -5.80 -5.16
C ILE A 100 -5.75 -5.92 -4.23
N ALA A 101 -5.64 -5.25 -3.08
CA ALA A 101 -6.74 -4.98 -2.18
C ALA A 101 -6.71 -3.50 -1.80
N ILE A 102 -7.87 -2.88 -1.67
CA ILE A 102 -8.01 -1.51 -1.15
C ILE A 102 -8.50 -1.61 0.28
N VAL A 103 -7.71 -1.06 1.19
CA VAL A 103 -7.98 -1.04 2.61
C VAL A 103 -8.36 0.37 3.04
N ARG A 104 -9.34 0.48 3.90
CA ARG A 104 -9.80 1.76 4.45
C ARG A 104 -9.78 1.71 5.96
N VAL A 105 -9.24 2.75 6.56
CA VAL A 105 -9.44 3.04 7.98
C VAL A 105 -10.79 3.74 8.14
N LYS A 106 -11.63 3.20 9.02
CA LYS A 106 -12.93 3.75 9.41
C LYS A 106 -12.75 4.99 10.29
N ASP A 107 -13.81 5.78 10.39
CA ASP A 107 -13.91 6.94 11.29
C ASP A 107 -12.86 8.06 11.12
N LEU A 108 -12.10 8.04 10.02
CA LEU A 108 -11.26 9.17 9.64
C LEU A 108 -12.09 10.29 9.01
N THR A 109 -11.96 11.49 9.58
CA THR A 109 -12.52 12.71 9.00
C THR A 109 -11.87 13.02 7.66
N TYR A 110 -12.55 13.82 6.84
CA TYR A 110 -12.00 14.28 5.56
C TYR A 110 -10.67 15.03 5.75
N GLU A 111 -10.56 15.88 6.77
CA GLU A 111 -9.34 16.64 7.02
C GLU A 111 -8.18 15.75 7.48
N GLN A 112 -8.42 14.70 8.27
CA GLN A 112 -7.38 13.73 8.60
C GLN A 112 -6.89 12.99 7.36
N ARG A 113 -7.80 12.49 6.51
CA ARG A 113 -7.44 11.85 5.22
C ARG A 113 -6.62 12.79 4.35
N LYS A 114 -7.01 14.07 4.33
CA LYS A 114 -6.30 15.11 3.59
C LYS A 114 -4.89 15.34 4.12
N GLN A 115 -4.72 15.48 5.43
CA GLN A 115 -3.43 15.66 6.09
C GLN A 115 -2.52 14.45 5.87
N ILE A 116 -3.02 13.22 6.01
CA ILE A 116 -2.27 11.98 5.75
C ILE A 116 -1.75 11.96 4.30
N SER A 117 -2.63 12.15 3.32
CA SER A 117 -2.22 12.17 1.90
C SER A 117 -1.28 13.34 1.57
N ASN A 118 -1.51 14.54 2.12
CA ASN A 118 -0.64 15.70 1.88
C ASN A 118 0.77 15.46 2.41
N LYS A 119 0.88 14.76 3.56
CA LYS A 119 2.16 14.43 4.16
C LYS A 119 2.98 13.50 3.28
N VAL A 120 2.34 12.43 2.79
CA VAL A 120 2.98 11.49 1.87
C VAL A 120 3.31 12.15 0.52
N TYR A 121 2.42 13.01 0.01
CA TYR A 121 2.68 13.80 -1.19
C TYR A 121 3.89 14.76 -1.02
N LYS A 122 3.99 15.43 0.14
CA LYS A 122 5.14 16.28 0.47
C LYS A 122 6.45 15.48 0.48
N TRP A 123 6.46 14.30 1.06
CA TRP A 123 7.64 13.43 1.05
C TRP A 123 8.03 12.94 -0.35
N ALA A 124 7.05 12.75 -1.24
CA ALA A 124 7.32 12.48 -2.65
C ALA A 124 7.98 13.69 -3.35
N TYR A 125 7.49 14.90 -3.06
CA TYR A 125 8.04 16.15 -3.62
C TYR A 125 9.45 16.47 -3.09
N GLU A 126 9.74 16.11 -1.84
CA GLU A 126 11.08 16.25 -1.24
C GLU A 126 12.11 15.25 -1.81
N GLU A 127 11.73 14.41 -2.77
CA GLU A 127 12.58 13.39 -3.40
C GLU A 127 13.34 12.52 -2.38
N ARG A 128 12.69 12.21 -1.25
CA ARG A 128 13.33 11.40 -0.21
C ARG A 128 13.72 10.05 -0.79
N LYS A 129 14.99 9.69 -0.60
CA LYS A 129 15.58 8.46 -1.15
C LYS A 129 14.94 7.23 -0.51
N TYR A 130 14.76 6.20 -1.32
CA TYR A 130 14.32 4.88 -0.88
C TYR A 130 15.54 4.00 -0.62
N ASP A 131 15.59 3.35 0.53
CA ASP A 131 16.77 2.56 0.92
C ASP A 131 16.48 1.07 1.02
N PHE A 132 16.01 0.52 -0.11
CA PHE A 132 15.65 -0.88 -0.22
C PHE A 132 16.82 -1.83 0.02
N LEU A 133 17.99 -1.47 -0.53
CA LEU A 133 19.17 -2.31 -0.52
C LEU A 133 19.72 -2.42 0.89
N LEU A 134 19.82 -1.31 1.62
CA LEU A 134 20.29 -1.29 3.00
C LEU A 134 19.34 -2.04 3.94
N LEU A 135 18.04 -1.98 3.68
CA LEU A 135 17.05 -2.68 4.49
C LEU A 135 16.99 -4.19 4.19
N LEU A 136 17.08 -4.57 2.92
CA LEU A 136 17.20 -5.98 2.52
C LEU A 136 18.50 -6.58 3.08
N PHE A 137 19.62 -5.84 3.01
CA PHE A 137 20.89 -6.25 3.62
C PHE A 137 20.76 -6.34 5.14
N GLY A 138 20.12 -5.36 5.79
CA GLY A 138 19.88 -5.35 7.23
C GLY A 138 19.03 -6.54 7.68
N MET A 139 17.96 -6.86 6.96
CA MET A 139 17.13 -8.04 7.20
C MET A 139 17.92 -9.34 7.02
N VAL A 140 18.68 -9.48 5.92
CA VAL A 140 19.51 -10.67 5.65
C VAL A 140 20.60 -10.83 6.71
N LEU A 141 21.30 -9.75 7.08
CA LEU A 141 22.32 -9.77 8.13
C LEU A 141 21.73 -10.09 9.51
N HIS A 142 20.54 -9.59 9.83
CA HIS A 142 19.86 -9.95 11.08
C HIS A 142 19.53 -11.44 11.15
N LEU A 143 19.08 -12.03 10.03
CA LEU A 143 18.79 -13.45 9.90
C LEU A 143 20.04 -14.33 10.01
N LEU A 144 21.15 -13.91 9.41
CA LEU A 144 22.40 -14.67 9.44
C LEU A 144 23.12 -14.57 10.80
N SER A 145 22.95 -13.46 11.52
CA SER A 145 23.68 -13.23 12.76
C SER A 145 22.94 -13.66 14.03
N PHE A 146 21.62 -13.94 13.97
CA PHE A 146 20.71 -14.19 15.13
C PHE A 146 20.84 -13.17 16.28
N ARG A 147 21.60 -12.09 16.08
CA ARG A 147 21.82 -10.99 17.00
C ARG A 147 21.00 -9.81 16.51
N LYS A 148 20.49 -9.01 17.45
CA LYS A 148 19.81 -7.73 17.16
C LYS A 148 20.83 -6.73 16.59
N PHE A 149 21.25 -6.95 15.34
CA PHE A 149 22.18 -6.07 14.65
C PHE A 149 21.38 -4.84 14.22
N ARG A 150 21.55 -3.75 14.98
CA ARG A 150 21.04 -2.41 14.64
C ARG A 150 22.26 -1.56 14.30
N PRO A 151 22.73 -1.58 13.04
CA PRO A 151 23.93 -0.83 12.70
C PRO A 151 23.60 0.67 12.84
N ARG A 152 24.18 1.33 13.85
CA ARG A 152 23.97 2.76 14.15
C ARG A 152 24.36 3.69 12.97
N TRP A 153 25.14 3.17 12.02
CA TRP A 153 25.59 3.85 10.80
C TRP A 153 24.57 3.79 9.66
N LEU A 154 23.50 2.99 9.77
CA LEU A 154 22.35 3.11 8.88
C LEU A 154 21.56 4.35 9.31
N ASN A 155 21.81 5.48 8.65
CA ASN A 155 21.11 6.74 8.91
C ASN A 155 19.69 6.68 8.29
N ILE A 156 18.85 5.77 8.81
CA ILE A 156 17.52 5.40 8.28
C ILE A 156 16.49 6.53 8.41
N LYS A 157 16.79 7.61 9.14
CA LYS A 157 15.84 8.71 9.39
C LYS A 157 15.33 9.42 8.13
N SER A 158 16.04 9.31 7.00
CA SER A 158 15.65 9.90 5.71
C SER A 158 15.03 8.94 4.70
N CYS A 159 14.89 7.66 5.05
CA CYS A 159 14.53 6.60 4.10
C CYS A 159 13.32 5.80 4.60
N PHE A 160 12.27 5.67 3.78
CA PHE A 160 11.05 4.94 4.14
C PHE A 160 10.93 3.63 3.38
N ILE A 161 10.58 2.51 4.04
CA ILE A 161 9.96 1.37 3.34
C ILE A 161 8.55 1.80 2.86
N CYS A 162 8.03 1.16 1.81
CA CYS A 162 6.64 1.39 1.35
C CYS A 162 5.60 1.37 2.47
N SER A 163 5.67 0.41 3.39
CA SER A 163 4.76 0.28 4.53
C SER A 163 5.01 1.28 5.65
N GLU A 164 6.27 1.67 5.87
CA GLU A 164 6.60 2.71 6.85
C GLU A 164 6.14 4.08 6.40
N LEU A 165 6.27 4.40 5.12
CA LEU A 165 5.75 5.65 4.54
C LEU A 165 4.28 5.85 4.92
N VAL A 166 3.48 4.79 4.73
CA VAL A 166 2.06 4.80 5.08
C VAL A 166 1.90 4.84 6.60
N ALA A 167 2.54 3.92 7.34
CA ALA A 167 2.39 3.82 8.79
C ALA A 167 2.75 5.11 9.53
N THR A 168 3.86 5.75 9.18
CA THR A 168 4.29 7.01 9.78
C THR A 168 3.29 8.12 9.50
N ALA A 169 2.74 8.23 8.28
CA ALA A 169 1.74 9.26 7.97
C ALA A 169 0.46 9.10 8.81
N PHE A 170 -0.02 7.87 8.99
CA PHE A 170 -1.19 7.59 9.83
C PHE A 170 -0.91 7.80 11.33
N ALA A 171 0.26 7.37 11.81
CA ALA A 171 0.65 7.53 13.21
C ALA A 171 0.76 9.01 13.59
N GLU A 172 1.43 9.83 12.77
CA GLU A 172 1.67 11.24 13.08
C GLU A 172 0.42 12.13 12.94
N VAL A 173 -0.56 11.75 12.09
CA VAL A 173 -1.76 12.57 11.86
C VAL A 173 -2.95 12.09 12.68
N ALA A 174 -3.15 10.78 12.80
CA ALA A 174 -4.34 10.19 13.39
C ALA A 174 -4.04 9.31 14.62
N GLY A 175 -2.78 9.18 15.03
CA GLY A 175 -2.38 8.31 16.14
C GLY A 175 -2.61 6.83 15.85
N ILE A 176 -2.76 6.46 14.58
CA ILE A 176 -3.03 5.06 14.17
C ILE A 176 -1.71 4.36 13.90
N THR A 177 -1.47 3.28 14.62
CA THR A 177 -0.32 2.39 14.43
C THR A 177 -0.76 1.09 13.78
N PHE A 178 0.03 0.59 12.83
CA PHE A 178 -0.23 -0.71 12.21
C PHE A 178 0.71 -1.77 12.79
N GLY A 179 0.14 -2.79 13.43
CA GLY A 179 0.88 -3.87 14.06
C GLY A 179 1.63 -3.45 15.33
N LYS A 180 2.21 -4.44 16.00
CA LYS A 180 3.19 -4.21 17.07
C LYS A 180 4.54 -4.02 16.38
N TYR A 181 5.23 -2.91 16.63
CA TYR A 181 6.62 -2.71 16.18
C TYR A 181 7.39 -4.03 16.36
N THR A 182 7.73 -4.67 15.25
CA THR A 182 8.41 -5.98 15.27
C THR A 182 9.75 -5.86 16.02
N ALA A 183 10.39 -6.97 16.40
CA ALA A 183 11.67 -6.93 17.12
C ALA A 183 12.76 -6.09 16.41
N SER A 184 12.64 -5.91 15.10
CA SER A 184 13.49 -5.07 14.25
C SER A 184 13.08 -3.58 14.22
N GLY A 185 11.84 -3.24 14.57
CA GLY A 185 11.33 -1.87 14.65
C GLY A 185 10.69 -1.34 13.37
N TYR A 186 10.33 -2.22 12.43
CA TYR A 186 9.78 -1.84 11.12
C TYR A 186 8.32 -2.30 11.00
N VAL A 187 7.51 -1.53 10.25
CA VAL A 187 6.17 -1.93 9.81
C VAL A 187 6.27 -2.51 8.40
N THR A 188 5.69 -3.69 8.17
CA THR A 188 5.70 -4.40 6.89
C THR A 188 4.31 -4.33 6.22
N PRO A 189 4.20 -4.65 4.91
CA PRO A 189 2.89 -4.78 4.26
C PRO A 189 2.02 -5.87 4.90
N ALA A 190 2.62 -6.86 5.55
CA ALA A 190 1.92 -7.91 6.27
C ALA A 190 1.19 -7.38 7.50
N ASP A 191 1.82 -6.48 8.26
CA ASP A 191 1.22 -5.89 9.45
C ASP A 191 -0.03 -5.08 9.09
N ILE A 192 0.04 -4.27 8.03
CA ILE A 192 -1.11 -3.50 7.54
C ILE A 192 -2.23 -4.44 7.06
N ALA A 193 -1.89 -5.51 6.34
CA ALA A 193 -2.87 -6.47 5.86
C ALA A 193 -3.53 -7.25 7.00
N GLN A 194 -2.77 -7.63 8.03
CA GLN A 194 -3.29 -8.30 9.21
C GLN A 194 -4.24 -7.39 9.99
N GLU A 195 -3.85 -6.13 10.22
CA GLU A 195 -4.72 -5.13 10.84
C GLU A 195 -6.01 -4.94 10.05
N ALA A 196 -5.95 -4.92 8.71
CA ALA A 196 -7.15 -4.83 7.87
C ALA A 196 -8.13 -6.01 8.04
N GLN A 197 -7.65 -7.16 8.50
CA GLN A 197 -8.46 -8.36 8.73
C GLN A 197 -8.97 -8.47 10.17
N THR A 198 -8.18 -8.05 11.15
CA THR A 198 -8.48 -8.28 12.57
C THR A 198 -8.94 -7.04 13.32
N ASN A 199 -8.65 -5.84 12.81
CA ASN A 199 -8.96 -4.58 13.49
C ASN A 199 -10.30 -4.03 13.01
N GLU A 200 -11.23 -3.83 13.95
CA GLU A 200 -12.57 -3.30 13.65
C GLU A 200 -12.55 -1.91 13.02
N ARG A 201 -11.49 -1.13 13.27
CA ARG A 201 -11.28 0.21 12.70
C ARG A 201 -10.81 0.19 11.26
N MET A 202 -10.62 -0.98 10.67
CA MET A 202 -10.19 -1.14 9.29
C MET A 202 -11.12 -2.08 8.53
N GLU A 203 -11.14 -1.94 7.21
CA GLU A 203 -11.88 -2.82 6.33
C GLU A 203 -11.17 -2.97 4.98
N ILE A 204 -11.29 -4.16 4.38
CA ILE A 204 -10.97 -4.38 2.98
C ILE A 204 -12.21 -3.98 2.17
N VAL A 205 -12.12 -2.87 1.44
CA VAL A 205 -13.25 -2.30 0.69
C VAL A 205 -13.49 -3.05 -0.62
N MET A 206 -12.42 -3.54 -1.25
CA MET A 206 -12.46 -4.22 -2.55
C MET A 206 -11.15 -4.98 -2.77
N SER A 207 -11.18 -6.09 -3.51
CA SER A 207 -10.01 -6.93 -3.76
C SER A 207 -10.18 -7.79 -5.01
N ASN A 208 -9.14 -7.87 -5.84
CA ASN A 208 -9.07 -8.88 -6.91
C ASN A 208 -8.09 -10.02 -6.59
N ALA A 209 -7.56 -10.05 -5.36
CA ALA A 209 -6.86 -11.22 -4.86
C ALA A 209 -7.87 -12.34 -4.62
N GLN A 210 -7.64 -13.50 -5.24
CA GLN A 210 -8.39 -14.70 -4.90
C GLN A 210 -7.96 -15.13 -3.50
N GLU A 211 -8.90 -15.17 -2.56
CA GLU A 211 -8.69 -15.89 -1.31
C GLU A 211 -8.37 -17.34 -1.68
N LYS A 212 -7.17 -17.79 -1.31
CA LYS A 212 -6.89 -19.21 -1.32
C LYS A 212 -7.63 -19.78 -0.11
N ASN A 213 -8.77 -20.43 -0.36
CA ASN A 213 -9.31 -21.42 0.57
C ASN A 213 -8.25 -22.50 0.84
#